data_AF-A0A432FJR9-F1
#
_entry.id   AF-A0A432FJR9-F1
#
_cell.length_a   1.000
_cell.length_b   1.000
_cell.length_c   1.000
_cell.angle_alpha   90.00
_cell.angle_beta   90.00
_cell.angle_gamma   90.00
#
_symmetry.space_group_name_H-M   'P 1'
#
loop_
_entity.id
_entity.type
_entity.pdbx_description
1 polymer ?
#
loop_
_entity_poly.entity_id
_entity_poly.type
_entity_poly.pdbx_seq_one_letter_code
_entity_poly.pdbx_strand_id
1 'polypeptide(L)'
;MNGPTHQLIGVAIGIASAARDDEQKYNHLHHPLAAGAIGAFFGKLPDVLEPALRNPHHRQFFHSFAFLGMVGRGVYRVSQWEPRDELEKWLRGLLLIGGLAYMSHLVVDAFTSRSLPLVGRL
;
A
#
# COMPACT_ATOMS: atom_id res chain seq x y z
N MET A 1 17.28 -5.72 -4.23
CA MET A 1 15.93 -5.14 -4.15
C MET A 1 15.12 -5.69 -5.29
N ASN A 2 13.94 -6.22 -5.01
CA ASN A 2 13.08 -6.77 -6.05
C ASN A 2 11.85 -5.88 -6.18
N GLY A 3 12.04 -4.66 -6.72
CA GLY A 3 10.93 -3.78 -7.08
C GLY A 3 9.81 -4.51 -7.85
N PRO A 4 10.12 -5.41 -8.82
CA PRO A 4 9.11 -6.23 -9.47
C PRO A 4 8.35 -7.18 -8.54
N THR A 5 8.99 -7.71 -7.49
CA THR A 5 8.32 -8.55 -6.48
C THR A 5 7.31 -7.74 -5.69
N HIS A 6 7.68 -6.54 -5.21
CA HIS A 6 6.74 -5.68 -4.48
C HIS A 6 5.59 -5.19 -5.36
N GLN A 7 5.84 -4.93 -6.65
CA GLN A 7 4.78 -4.64 -7.62
C GLN A 7 3.82 -5.82 -7.77
N LEU A 8 4.34 -7.04 -7.93
CA LEU A 8 3.52 -8.23 -8.12
C LEU A 8 2.69 -8.54 -6.86
N ILE A 9 3.30 -8.44 -5.67
CA ILE A 9 2.58 -8.58 -4.40
C ILE A 9 1.53 -7.47 -4.28
N GLY A 10 1.87 -6.25 -4.66
CA GLY A 10 0.93 -5.12 -4.72
C GLY A 10 -0.28 -5.41 -5.61
N VAL A 11 -0.08 -5.97 -6.82
CA VAL A 11 -1.18 -6.41 -7.70
C VAL A 11 -2.09 -7.41 -6.99
N ALA A 12 -1.50 -8.45 -6.40
CA ALA A 12 -2.26 -9.50 -5.72
C ALA A 12 -3.07 -8.94 -4.55
N ILE A 13 -2.46 -8.08 -3.73
CA ILE A 13 -3.12 -7.41 -2.61
C ILE A 13 -4.20 -6.46 -3.10
N GLY A 14 -3.96 -5.71 -4.18
CA GLY A 14 -4.96 -4.80 -4.74
C GLY A 14 -6.21 -5.53 -5.19
N ILE A 15 -6.06 -6.59 -5.99
CA ILE A 15 -7.16 -7.45 -6.44
C ILE A 15 -7.88 -8.10 -5.24
N ALA A 16 -7.14 -8.67 -4.29
CA ALA A 16 -7.72 -9.32 -3.13
C ALA A 16 -8.48 -8.35 -2.21
N SER A 17 -8.01 -7.11 -2.10
CA SER A 17 -8.67 -6.07 -1.31
C SER A 17 -9.99 -5.66 -1.95
N ALA A 18 -9.99 -5.41 -3.26
CA ALA A 18 -11.21 -5.09 -4.02
C ALA A 18 -12.23 -6.24 -3.96
N ALA A 19 -11.79 -7.50 -4.02
CA ALA A 19 -12.66 -8.67 -3.98
C ALA A 19 -13.24 -8.98 -2.58
N ARG A 20 -12.70 -8.37 -1.52
CA ARG A 20 -13.14 -8.60 -0.12
C ARG A 20 -13.77 -7.37 0.54
N ASP A 21 -13.84 -6.26 -0.18
CA ASP A 21 -14.51 -5.06 0.34
C ASP A 21 -16.03 -5.22 0.29
N ASP A 22 -16.74 -4.34 0.95
CA ASP A 22 -18.20 -4.35 1.00
C ASP A 22 -18.79 -3.89 -0.34
N GLU A 23 -19.67 -4.72 -0.93
CA GLU A 23 -20.34 -4.44 -2.21
C GLU A 23 -21.11 -3.11 -2.21
N GLN A 24 -21.64 -2.68 -1.06
CA GLN A 24 -22.34 -1.40 -0.94
C GLN A 24 -21.41 -0.18 -1.13
N LYS A 25 -20.10 -0.39 -0.99
CA LYS A 25 -19.06 0.63 -1.05
C LYS A 25 -18.30 0.60 -2.37
N TYR A 26 -18.73 -0.24 -3.32
CA TYR A 26 -18.09 -0.42 -4.60
C TYR A 26 -18.13 0.83 -5.47
N ASN A 27 -17.10 0.93 -6.31
CA ASN A 27 -16.94 1.89 -7.39
C ASN A 27 -16.04 1.27 -8.48
N HIS A 28 -15.75 2.00 -9.56
CA HIS A 28 -14.97 1.47 -10.68
C HIS A 28 -13.56 0.93 -10.31
N LEU A 29 -12.98 1.35 -9.19
CA LEU A 29 -11.71 0.82 -8.70
C LEU A 29 -11.77 -0.63 -8.22
N HIS A 30 -12.97 -1.15 -7.95
CA HIS A 30 -13.14 -2.55 -7.55
C HIS A 30 -12.99 -3.51 -8.73
N HIS A 31 -12.95 -2.99 -9.97
CA HIS A 31 -12.62 -3.80 -11.13
C HIS A 31 -11.20 -4.38 -10.99
N PRO A 32 -10.98 -5.70 -11.16
CA PRO A 32 -9.69 -6.34 -10.88
C PRO A 32 -8.50 -5.70 -11.60
N LEU A 33 -8.68 -5.22 -12.83
CA LEU A 33 -7.61 -4.51 -13.55
C LEU A 33 -7.27 -3.16 -12.92
N ALA A 34 -8.27 -2.39 -12.47
CA ALA A 34 -8.05 -1.09 -11.84
C ALA A 34 -7.40 -1.29 -10.45
N ALA A 35 -7.95 -2.22 -9.66
CA ALA A 35 -7.42 -2.59 -8.35
C ALA A 35 -5.98 -3.12 -8.45
N GLY A 36 -5.70 -3.98 -9.43
CA GLY A 36 -4.37 -4.51 -9.70
C GLY A 36 -3.38 -3.43 -10.12
N ALA A 37 -3.78 -2.49 -10.99
CA ALA A 37 -2.93 -1.38 -11.41
C ALA A 37 -2.58 -0.43 -10.25
N ILE A 38 -3.57 -0.07 -9.42
CA ILE A 38 -3.36 0.71 -8.19
C ILE A 38 -2.42 -0.05 -7.25
N GLY A 39 -2.71 -1.34 -7.02
CA GLY A 39 -1.88 -2.20 -6.19
C GLY A 39 -0.43 -2.26 -6.66
N ALA A 40 -0.18 -2.41 -7.96
CA ALA A 40 1.16 -2.42 -8.54
C ALA A 40 1.92 -1.11 -8.27
N PHE A 41 1.24 0.03 -8.45
CA PHE A 41 1.83 1.34 -8.23
C PHE A 41 2.17 1.56 -6.75
N PHE A 42 1.19 1.37 -5.86
CA PHE A 42 1.37 1.61 -4.43
C PHE A 42 2.28 0.57 -3.75
N GLY A 43 2.32 -0.66 -4.25
CA GLY A 43 3.26 -1.68 -3.81
C GLY A 43 4.73 -1.34 -4.11
N LYS A 44 5.00 -0.45 -5.08
CA LYS A 44 6.34 0.07 -5.36
C LYS A 44 6.58 1.46 -4.78
N LEU A 45 5.54 2.15 -4.33
CA LEU A 45 5.63 3.53 -3.88
C LEU A 45 6.70 3.77 -2.80
N PRO A 46 6.93 2.88 -1.80
CA PRO A 46 8.04 3.06 -0.86
C PRO A 46 9.39 3.26 -1.56
N ASP A 47 9.73 2.39 -2.52
CA ASP A 47 10.97 2.47 -3.32
C ASP A 47 11.04 3.73 -4.19
N VAL A 48 9.90 4.32 -4.55
CA VAL A 48 9.86 5.58 -5.32
C VAL A 48 10.12 6.78 -4.42
N LEU A 49 9.57 6.76 -3.20
CA LEU A 49 9.79 7.80 -2.19
C LEU A 49 11.20 7.77 -1.62
N GLU A 50 11.80 6.57 -1.50
CA GLU A 50 13.17 6.37 -1.03
C GLU A 50 13.97 5.55 -2.05
N PRO A 51 14.38 6.18 -3.17
CA PRO A 51 15.02 5.48 -4.26
C PRO A 51 16.39 4.96 -3.87
N ALA A 52 16.64 3.71 -4.23
CA ALA A 52 17.85 3.06 -3.76
C ALA A 52 19.15 3.49 -4.41
N LEU A 53 19.14 4.18 -5.55
CA LEU A 53 20.31 4.81 -6.21
C LEU A 53 21.68 4.18 -5.90
N ARG A 54 21.80 2.85 -5.99
CA ARG A 54 23.00 2.04 -5.63
C ARG A 54 23.46 2.09 -4.16
N ASN A 55 22.70 2.71 -3.27
CA ASN A 55 22.82 2.63 -1.84
C ASN A 55 21.93 1.50 -1.27
N PRO A 56 22.51 0.43 -0.71
CA PRO A 56 21.74 -0.58 -0.02
C PRO A 56 20.97 -0.01 1.19
N HIS A 57 21.37 1.17 1.72
CA HIS A 57 20.80 1.84 2.89
C HIS A 57 19.73 2.90 2.64
N HIS A 58 18.93 2.73 1.59
CA HIS A 58 17.84 3.66 1.25
C HIS A 58 16.63 3.60 2.18
N ARG A 59 16.38 2.46 2.86
CA ARG A 59 15.26 2.32 3.79
C ARG A 59 15.39 3.30 4.96
N GLN A 60 14.59 4.37 4.93
CA GLN A 60 14.56 5.41 5.93
C GLN A 60 13.12 5.57 6.46
N PHE A 61 12.56 6.78 6.48
CA PHE A 61 11.26 7.06 7.07
C PHE A 61 10.10 6.32 6.39
N PHE A 62 10.03 6.30 5.07
CA PHE A 62 8.95 5.67 4.30
C PHE A 62 9.01 4.14 4.35
N HIS A 63 10.18 3.57 4.69
CA HIS A 63 10.38 2.16 5.01
C HIS A 63 10.50 1.88 6.52
N SER A 64 9.78 2.60 7.38
CA SER A 64 9.88 2.40 8.84
C SER A 64 8.68 1.68 9.46
N PHE A 65 8.86 1.11 10.65
CA PHE A 65 7.75 0.58 11.46
C PHE A 65 6.77 1.69 11.89
N ALA A 66 7.26 2.90 12.16
CA ALA A 66 6.41 4.05 12.45
C ALA A 66 5.50 4.39 11.27
N PHE A 67 6.05 4.39 10.05
CA PHE A 67 5.28 4.65 8.85
C PHE A 67 4.31 3.50 8.53
N LEU A 68 4.73 2.24 8.73
CA LEU A 68 3.82 1.09 8.67
C LEU A 68 2.64 1.24 9.62
N GLY A 69 2.89 1.63 10.87
CA GLY A 69 1.83 1.88 11.85
C GLY A 69 0.92 3.04 11.46
N MET A 70 1.47 4.11 10.88
CA MET A 70 0.71 5.25 10.38
C MET A 70 -0.23 4.87 9.23
N VAL A 71 0.29 4.17 8.22
CA VAL A 71 -0.50 3.67 7.08
C VAL A 71 -1.54 2.67 7.56
N GLY A 72 -1.16 1.73 8.44
CA GLY A 72 -2.08 0.75 9.01
C GLY A 72 -3.23 1.39 9.80
N ARG A 73 -2.95 2.44 10.59
CA ARG A 73 -3.99 3.23 11.26
C ARG A 73 -4.90 3.94 10.26
N GLY A 74 -4.34 4.48 9.19
CA GLY A 74 -5.11 5.10 8.10
C GLY A 74 -6.04 4.10 7.42
N VAL A 75 -5.51 2.94 7.02
CA VAL A 75 -6.27 1.82 6.42
C VAL A 75 -7.40 1.37 7.34
N TYR A 76 -7.16 1.23 8.64
CA TYR A 76 -8.20 0.90 9.62
C TYR A 76 -9.31 1.94 9.69
N ARG A 77 -8.98 3.23 9.60
CA ARG A 77 -9.99 4.31 9.57
C ARG A 77 -10.78 4.29 8.26
N VAL A 78 -10.11 4.05 7.13
CA VAL A 78 -10.73 3.97 5.80
C VAL A 78 -11.65 2.75 5.68
N SER A 79 -11.29 1.61 6.26
CA SER A 79 -12.16 0.41 6.21
C SER A 79 -13.49 0.63 6.93
N GLN A 80 -13.48 1.42 8.00
CA GLN A 80 -14.68 1.84 8.76
C GLN A 80 -15.42 3.04 8.16
N TRP A 81 -14.84 3.71 7.17
CA TRP A 81 -15.47 4.87 6.55
C TRP A 81 -16.66 4.43 5.68
N GLU A 82 -17.82 5.01 5.96
CA GLU A 82 -19.02 4.93 5.13
C GLU A 82 -19.06 6.12 4.15
N PRO A 83 -18.83 5.91 2.85
CA PRO A 83 -18.80 6.99 1.87
C PRO A 83 -20.23 7.46 1.53
N ARG A 84 -20.43 8.77 1.45
CA ARG A 84 -21.74 9.43 1.24
C ARG A 84 -22.07 9.68 -0.23
N ASP A 85 -21.05 9.80 -1.06
CA ASP A 85 -21.18 10.08 -2.49
C ASP A 85 -20.12 9.31 -3.30
N GLU A 86 -20.19 9.45 -4.63
CA GLU A 86 -19.28 8.74 -5.55
C GLU A 86 -17.82 9.19 -5.42
N LEU A 87 -17.55 10.45 -5.09
CA LEU A 87 -16.19 10.93 -4.87
C LEU A 87 -15.61 10.29 -3.60
N GLU A 88 -16.39 10.24 -2.52
CA GLU A 88 -16.00 9.56 -1.28
C GLU A 88 -15.76 8.07 -1.51
N LYS A 89 -16.60 7.39 -2.31
CA LYS A 89 -16.36 5.98 -2.67
C LYS A 89 -15.03 5.81 -3.41
N TRP A 90 -14.78 6.64 -4.42
CA TRP A 90 -13.54 6.63 -5.19
C TRP A 90 -12.31 6.85 -4.30
N LEU A 91 -12.33 7.87 -3.44
CA LEU A 91 -11.25 8.15 -2.50
C LEU A 91 -11.04 7.02 -1.50
N ARG A 92 -12.13 6.48 -0.95
CA ARG A 92 -12.08 5.33 -0.02
C ARG A 92 -11.43 4.12 -0.70
N GLY A 93 -11.87 3.76 -1.90
CA GLY A 93 -11.32 2.63 -2.66
C GLY A 93 -9.83 2.81 -2.96
N LEU A 94 -9.41 3.99 -3.42
CA LEU A 94 -8.01 4.30 -3.68
C LEU A 94 -7.14 4.19 -2.42
N LEU A 95 -7.59 4.76 -1.31
CA LEU A 95 -6.87 4.76 -0.04
C LEU A 95 -6.79 3.34 0.57
N LEU A 96 -7.86 2.55 0.46
CA LEU A 96 -7.90 1.20 0.98
C LEU A 96 -6.96 0.27 0.20
N ILE A 97 -7.14 0.23 -1.13
CA ILE A 97 -6.34 -0.60 -2.04
C ILE A 97 -4.86 -0.16 -2.00
N GLY A 98 -4.61 1.14 -2.14
CA GLY A 98 -3.27 1.70 -2.13
C GLY A 98 -2.57 1.54 -0.77
N GLY A 99 -3.28 1.77 0.32
CA GLY A 99 -2.75 1.59 1.68
C GLY A 99 -2.37 0.14 1.97
N LEU A 100 -3.23 -0.82 1.64
CA LEU A 100 -2.94 -2.25 1.82
C LEU A 100 -1.76 -2.70 0.94
N ALA A 101 -1.69 -2.23 -0.31
CA ALA A 101 -0.56 -2.53 -1.18
C ALA A 101 0.77 -1.94 -0.65
N TYR A 102 0.77 -0.71 -0.15
CA TYR A 102 1.93 -0.10 0.51
C TYR A 102 2.36 -0.91 1.74
N MET A 103 1.41 -1.28 2.60
CA MET A 103 1.70 -2.10 3.78
C MET A 103 2.34 -3.43 3.39
N SER A 104 1.87 -4.07 2.31
CA SER A 104 2.44 -5.34 1.85
C SER A 104 3.92 -5.23 1.52
N HIS A 105 4.35 -4.12 0.92
CA HIS A 105 5.76 -3.83 0.67
C HIS A 105 6.55 -3.82 1.98
N LEU A 106 6.10 -3.01 2.96
CA LEU A 106 6.78 -2.87 4.23
C LEU A 106 6.82 -4.16 5.03
N VAL A 107 5.73 -4.92 5.04
CA VAL A 107 5.67 -6.23 5.72
C VAL A 107 6.68 -7.19 5.10
N VAL A 108 6.72 -7.30 3.78
CA VAL A 108 7.71 -8.15 3.08
C VAL A 108 9.13 -7.73 3.43
N ASP A 109 9.39 -6.43 3.44
CA ASP A 109 10.70 -5.88 3.79
C ASP A 109 11.08 -6.10 5.26
N ALA A 110 10.12 -6.08 6.18
CA ALA A 110 10.34 -6.35 7.60
C ALA A 110 10.86 -7.77 7.86
N PHE A 111 10.49 -8.74 7.02
CA PHE A 111 10.94 -10.14 7.09
C PHE A 111 12.25 -10.41 6.33
N THR A 112 12.88 -9.39 5.74
CA THR A 112 14.24 -9.51 5.21
C THR A 112 15.27 -9.39 6.32
N SER A 113 16.48 -9.91 6.14
CA SER A 113 17.57 -9.82 7.14
C SER A 113 17.89 -8.39 7.58
N ARG A 114 17.61 -7.40 6.72
CA ARG A 114 17.83 -5.97 6.99
C ARG A 114 16.67 -5.33 7.75
N SER A 115 15.46 -5.88 7.64
CA SER A 115 14.22 -5.37 8.24
C SER A 115 13.96 -3.87 7.97
N LEU A 116 13.09 -3.26 8.77
CA LEU A 116 12.73 -1.84 8.73
C LEU A 116 13.36 -1.08 9.91
N PRO A 117 13.84 0.15 9.75
CA PRO A 117 14.09 1.04 10.89
C PRO A 117 12.82 1.31 11.71
N LEU A 118 12.97 1.65 12.99
CA LEU A 118 11.83 2.03 13.82
C LEU A 118 11.14 3.30 13.31
N VAL A 119 11.91 4.34 13.00
CA VAL A 119 11.39 5.63 12.49
C VAL A 119 12.09 6.05 11.20
N GLY A 120 13.39 5.81 11.03
CA GLY A 120 14.14 6.30 9.86
C GLY A 120 14.38 7.81 9.89
N ARG A 121 15.03 8.34 8.85
CA ARG A 121 15.28 9.78 8.64
C ARG A 121 14.52 10.29 7.40
N LEU A 122 14.28 11.60 7.34
CA LEU A 122 13.75 12.26 6.14
C LEU A 122 14.89 12.81 5.29
#